data_AF-A0A699W1J0-F1
#
_entry.id   AF-A0A699W1J0-F1
#
_cell.length_a   1.000
_cell.length_b   1.000
_cell.length_c   1.000
_cell.angle_alpha   90.00
_cell.angle_beta   90.00
_cell.angle_gamma   90.00
#
_symmetry.space_group_name_H-M   'P 1'
#
loop_
_entity.id
_entity.type
_entity.pdbx_description
1 polymer ?
#
loop_
_entity_poly.entity_id
_entity_poly.type
_entity_poly.pdbx_seq_one_letter_code
_entity_poly.pdbx_strand_id
1 'polypeptide(L)'
;VDDILIMGNSIPMLQSVKTYLGKCFDMKDLGEAAYILEIKIYRDRSKRLIGLCQSAYIEEILKRYYMENSKRGSIPMQEKLKLSKSQGASTPAEMKRMQNVPYASAVGSIMYAVRCTRPDVAFAQNITS
;
A
#
# COMPACT_ATOMS: atom_id res chain seq x y z
N VAL A 1 -0.54 -11.54 13.46
CA VAL A 1 -1.61 -12.12 12.62
C VAL A 1 -1.12 -11.98 11.21
N ASP A 2 -0.86 -13.09 10.54
CA ASP A 2 -0.31 -13.13 9.20
C ASP A 2 -1.37 -13.70 8.25
N ASP A 3 -1.50 -13.08 7.08
CA ASP A 3 -2.44 -13.52 6.06
C ASP A 3 -1.75 -14.44 5.06
N ILE A 4 -2.42 -15.51 4.66
CA ILE A 4 -1.91 -16.47 3.66
C ILE A 4 -2.88 -16.53 2.49
N LEU A 5 -2.35 -16.33 1.27
CA LEU A 5 -3.09 -16.51 0.03
C LEU A 5 -2.72 -17.86 -0.60
N ILE A 6 -3.72 -18.73 -0.79
CA ILE A 6 -3.54 -20.04 -1.43
C ILE A 6 -4.23 -20.02 -2.81
N MET A 7 -3.48 -20.35 -3.87
CA MET A 7 -3.96 -20.34 -5.25
C MET A 7 -3.66 -21.67 -5.95
N GLY A 8 -4.59 -22.14 -6.78
CA GLY A 8 -4.45 -23.41 -7.49
C GLY A 8 -5.61 -23.68 -8.45
N ASN A 9 -5.45 -24.69 -9.30
CA ASN A 9 -6.46 -25.13 -10.27
C ASN A 9 -7.26 -26.36 -9.81
N SER A 10 -6.90 -26.96 -8.67
CA SER A 10 -7.54 -28.15 -8.10
C SER A 10 -8.14 -27.81 -6.73
N ILE A 11 -9.47 -27.77 -6.64
CA ILE A 11 -10.19 -27.53 -5.39
C ILE A 11 -9.86 -28.59 -4.33
N PRO A 12 -9.82 -29.91 -4.64
CA PRO A 12 -9.44 -30.92 -3.66
C PRO A 12 -8.04 -30.67 -3.09
N MET A 13 -7.07 -30.30 -3.94
CA MET A 13 -5.71 -30.01 -3.48
C MET A 13 -5.68 -28.78 -2.57
N LEU A 14 -6.39 -27.71 -2.93
CA LEU A 14 -6.50 -26.51 -2.09
C LEU A 14 -7.09 -26.82 -0.71
N GLN A 15 -8.13 -27.67 -0.65
CA GLN A 15 -8.73 -28.09 0.62
C GLN A 15 -7.79 -28.95 1.47
N SER A 16 -7.02 -29.86 0.83
CA SER A 16 -6.00 -30.64 1.53
C SER A 16 -4.91 -29.75 2.12
N VAL A 17 -4.44 -28.73 1.39
CA VAL A 17 -3.44 -27.77 1.88
C VAL A 17 -4.01 -26.94 3.05
N LYS A 18 -5.24 -26.42 2.92
CA LYS A 18 -5.92 -25.69 4.01
C LYS A 18 -6.03 -26.55 5.27
N THR A 19 -6.48 -27.80 5.12
CA THR A 19 -6.60 -28.76 6.23
C THR A 19 -5.26 -29.06 6.87
N TYR A 20 -4.20 -29.24 6.08
CA TYR A 20 -2.86 -29.48 6.61
C TYR A 20 -2.36 -28.28 7.40
N LEU A 21 -2.44 -27.07 6.84
CA LEU A 21 -2.00 -25.85 7.51
C LEU A 21 -2.79 -25.58 8.79
N GLY A 22 -4.11 -25.81 8.78
CA GLY A 22 -4.96 -25.65 9.97
C GLY A 22 -4.70 -26.66 11.10
N LYS A 23 -3.96 -27.75 10.82
CA LYS A 23 -3.45 -28.66 11.87
C LYS A 23 -2.13 -28.17 12.47
N CYS A 24 -1.33 -27.44 11.69
CA CYS A 24 -0.02 -26.94 12.10
C CYS A 24 -0.10 -25.57 12.80
N PHE A 25 -1.08 -24.75 12.41
CA PHE A 25 -1.21 -23.36 12.84
C PHE A 25 -2.65 -23.06 13.22
N ASP A 26 -2.83 -22.22 14.25
CA ASP A 26 -4.14 -21.62 14.55
C ASP A 26 -4.47 -20.59 13.47
N MET A 27 -5.34 -20.97 12.53
CA MET A 27 -5.70 -20.14 11.39
C MET A 27 -7.18 -20.24 11.07
N LYS A 28 -7.72 -19.15 10.53
CA LYS A 28 -9.11 -19.05 10.10
C LYS A 28 -9.19 -19.01 8.58
N ASP A 29 -10.02 -19.87 8.00
CA ASP A 29 -10.37 -19.76 6.58
C ASP A 29 -11.38 -18.63 6.40
N LEU A 30 -11.02 -17.63 5.59
CA LEU A 30 -11.88 -16.50 5.25
C LEU A 30 -12.65 -16.73 3.93
N GLY A 31 -12.49 -17.90 3.30
CA GLY A 31 -13.20 -18.30 2.10
C GLY A 31 -12.49 -17.86 0.81
N GLU A 32 -13.25 -17.36 -0.16
CA GLU A 32 -12.70 -16.81 -1.39
C GLU A 32 -11.91 -15.53 -1.08
N ALA A 33 -10.73 -15.40 -1.71
CA ALA A 33 -9.83 -14.29 -1.44
C ALA A 33 -10.45 -12.94 -1.84
N ALA A 34 -10.79 -12.14 -0.83
CA ALA A 34 -11.34 -10.79 -1.00
C ALA A 34 -10.34 -9.69 -0.60
N TYR A 35 -9.47 -9.97 0.38
CA TYR A 35 -8.46 -9.04 0.88
C TYR A 35 -7.17 -9.80 1.22
N ILE A 36 -6.03 -9.16 0.99
CA ILE A 36 -4.71 -9.62 1.44
C ILE A 36 -3.86 -8.39 1.74
N LEU A 37 -3.34 -8.23 2.97
CA LEU A 37 -2.46 -7.11 3.32
C LEU A 37 -3.03 -5.73 2.89
N GLU A 38 -4.29 -5.43 3.21
CA GLU A 38 -4.96 -4.18 2.78
C GLU A 38 -5.12 -3.99 1.25
N ILE A 39 -4.85 -5.02 0.45
CA ILE A 39 -5.15 -5.07 -0.99
C ILE A 39 -6.48 -5.79 -1.16
N LYS A 40 -7.47 -5.07 -1.68
CA LYS A 40 -8.74 -5.66 -2.10
C LYS A 40 -8.56 -6.39 -3.43
N ILE A 41 -9.02 -7.64 -3.47
CA ILE A 41 -9.00 -8.50 -4.65
C ILE A 41 -10.40 -8.57 -5.24
N TYR A 42 -10.51 -8.28 -6.53
CA TYR A 42 -11.70 -8.49 -7.33
C TYR A 42 -11.43 -9.62 -8.31
N ARG A 43 -12.32 -10.62 -8.36
CA ARG A 43 -12.18 -11.74 -9.29
C ARG A 43 -13.47 -11.96 -10.06
N ASP A 44 -13.42 -11.78 -11.37
CA ASP A 44 -14.50 -12.13 -12.29
C ASP A 44 -14.09 -13.39 -13.05
N ARG A 45 -14.65 -14.54 -12.66
CA ARG A 45 -14.34 -15.83 -13.29
C ARG A 45 -14.91 -15.94 -14.70
N SER A 46 -16.03 -15.27 -14.99
CA SER A 46 -16.67 -15.30 -16.31
C SER A 46 -15.81 -14.59 -17.35
N LYS A 47 -15.22 -13.45 -16.97
CA LYS A 47 -14.31 -12.66 -17.81
C LYS A 47 -12.84 -13.07 -17.66
N ARG A 48 -12.53 -13.99 -16.75
CA ARG A 48 -11.16 -14.39 -16.38
C ARG A 48 -10.30 -13.20 -15.95
N LEU A 49 -10.89 -12.26 -15.22
CA LEU A 49 -10.22 -11.05 -14.74
C LEU A 49 -9.92 -11.14 -13.24
N ILE A 50 -8.75 -10.63 -12.86
CA ILE A 50 -8.37 -10.34 -11.48
C ILE A 50 -7.97 -8.88 -11.42
N GLY A 51 -8.60 -8.12 -10.53
CA GLY A 51 -8.29 -6.73 -10.23
C GLY A 51 -7.79 -6.59 -8.80
N LEU A 52 -6.85 -5.69 -8.58
CA LEU A 52 -6.30 -5.35 -7.28
C LEU A 52 -6.57 -3.88 -6.97
N CYS A 53 -6.91 -3.56 -5.73
CA CYS A 53 -7.24 -2.19 -5.33
C CYS A 53 -6.78 -1.90 -3.91
N GLN A 54 -6.00 -0.83 -3.74
CA GLN A 54 -5.53 -0.33 -2.44
C GLN A 54 -6.16 1.03 -2.06
N SER A 55 -7.37 1.33 -2.56
CA SER A 55 -8.04 2.61 -2.24
C SER A 55 -8.21 2.81 -0.74
N ALA A 56 -8.66 1.79 0.00
CA ALA A 56 -8.80 1.83 1.46
C ALA A 56 -7.48 2.17 2.16
N TYR A 57 -6.39 1.50 1.78
CA TYR A 57 -5.06 1.76 2.32
C TYR A 57 -4.58 3.20 2.04
N ILE A 58 -4.78 3.68 0.81
CA ILE A 58 -4.39 5.04 0.42
C ILE A 58 -5.20 6.08 1.23
N GLU A 59 -6.50 5.87 1.39
CA GLU A 59 -7.36 6.74 2.21
C GLU A 59 -6.92 6.76 3.68
N GLU A 60 -6.51 5.60 4.23
CA GLU A 60 -5.99 5.50 5.58
C GLU A 60 -4.67 6.28 5.75
N ILE A 61 -3.72 6.13 4.80
CA ILE A 61 -2.47 6.91 4.80
C ILE A 61 -2.77 8.39 4.75
N LEU A 62 -3.65 8.83 3.85
CA LEU A 62 -3.97 10.25 3.70
C LEU A 62 -4.50 10.82 5.01
N LYS A 63 -5.41 10.13 5.69
CA LYS A 63 -5.90 10.54 7.02
C LYS A 63 -4.78 10.53 8.07
N ARG A 64 -3.94 9.49 8.08
CA ARG A 64 -2.84 9.33 9.05
C ARG A 64 -1.85 10.50 9.03
N TYR A 65 -1.59 11.07 7.86
CA TYR A 65 -0.67 12.19 7.69
C TYR A 65 -1.39 13.54 7.48
N TYR A 66 -2.68 13.64 7.80
CA TYR A 66 -3.49 14.88 7.69
C TYR A 66 -3.54 15.47 6.27
N MET A 67 -3.65 14.59 5.27
CA MET A 67 -3.62 14.89 3.84
C MET A 67 -4.94 14.55 3.13
N GLU A 68 -6.01 14.18 3.84
CA GLU A 68 -7.30 13.78 3.27
C GLU A 68 -7.96 14.85 2.38
N ASN A 69 -7.66 16.12 2.65
CA ASN A 69 -8.17 17.28 1.91
C ASN A 69 -7.17 17.81 0.87
N SER A 70 -6.08 17.06 0.59
CA SER A 70 -5.07 17.48 -0.38
C SER A 70 -5.66 17.51 -1.80
N LYS A 71 -5.17 18.44 -2.62
CA LYS A 71 -5.58 18.53 -4.03
C LYS A 71 -5.18 17.25 -4.77
N ARG A 72 -6.13 16.68 -5.51
CA ARG A 72 -5.87 15.53 -6.39
C ARG A 72 -5.17 16.01 -7.66
N GLY A 73 -4.09 15.35 -8.03
CA GLY A 73 -3.39 15.56 -9.30
C GLY A 73 -3.48 14.31 -10.16
N SER A 74 -3.52 14.49 -11.49
CA SER A 74 -3.37 13.39 -12.45
C SER A 74 -1.91 12.97 -12.63
N ILE A 75 -0.97 13.86 -12.31
CA ILE A 75 0.46 13.61 -12.39
C ILE A 75 1.00 13.41 -10.97
N PRO A 76 1.68 12.29 -10.68
CA PRO A 76 2.19 11.98 -9.34
C PRO A 76 3.19 13.01 -8.79
N MET A 77 3.90 13.72 -9.66
CA MET A 77 4.88 14.74 -9.29
C MET A 77 5.09 15.73 -10.43
N GLN A 78 5.40 16.98 -10.10
CA GLN A 78 5.68 18.01 -11.09
C GLN A 78 6.93 17.66 -11.92
N GLU A 79 6.83 17.81 -13.24
CA GLU A 79 7.98 17.66 -14.14
C GLU A 79 9.07 18.69 -13.83
N LYS A 80 10.34 18.25 -13.86
CA LYS A 80 11.53 19.09 -13.66
C LYS A 80 11.61 19.78 -12.28
N LEU A 81 11.06 19.16 -11.23
CA LEU A 81 11.24 19.65 -9.87
C LEU A 81 12.74 19.68 -9.51
N LYS A 82 13.28 20.87 -9.26
CA LYS A 82 14.64 21.04 -8.74
C LYS A 82 14.56 21.21 -7.24
N LEU A 83 15.09 20.23 -6.52
CA LEU A 83 15.24 20.29 -5.08
C LEU A 83 16.63 20.80 -4.71
N SER A 84 16.71 21.75 -3.77
CA SER A 84 17.95 22.27 -3.22
C SER A 84 17.90 22.33 -1.70
N LYS A 85 19.08 22.30 -1.06
CA LYS A 85 19.18 22.40 0.42
C LYS A 85 18.59 23.71 0.96
N SER A 86 18.58 24.77 0.14
CA SER A 86 17.98 26.06 0.50
C SER A 86 16.46 26.03 0.62
N GLN A 87 15.78 24.97 0.16
CA GLN A 87 14.34 24.77 0.33
C GLN A 87 13.99 24.02 1.63
N GLY A 88 14.99 23.61 2.42
CA GLY A 88 14.78 23.02 3.74
C GLY A 88 14.39 24.05 4.79
N ALA A 89 13.95 23.56 5.97
CA ALA A 89 13.69 24.43 7.12
C ALA A 89 14.91 25.30 7.43
N SER A 90 14.70 26.61 7.43
CA SER A 90 15.76 27.60 7.63
C SER A 90 15.59 28.34 8.95
N THR A 91 14.36 28.41 9.48
CA THR A 91 14.07 29.05 10.77
C THR A 91 13.99 28.03 11.91
N PRO A 92 14.31 28.42 13.17
CA PRO A 92 14.15 27.53 14.33
C PRO A 92 12.73 26.99 14.49
N ALA A 93 11.71 27.78 14.14
CA ALA A 93 10.32 27.37 14.18
C ALA A 93 10.01 26.26 13.16
N GLU A 94 10.50 26.40 11.92
CA GLU A 94 10.33 25.37 10.89
C GLU A 94 11.06 24.08 11.24
N MET A 95 12.29 24.18 11.75
CA MET A 95 13.06 23.02 12.18
C MET A 95 12.32 22.26 13.29
N LYS A 96 11.84 22.98 14.31
CA LYS A 96 11.03 22.39 15.40
C LYS A 96 9.75 21.75 14.87
N ARG A 97 9.10 22.33 13.87
CA ARG A 97 7.93 21.73 13.20
C ARG A 97 8.31 20.44 12.47
N MET A 98 9.34 20.48 11.62
CA MET A 98 9.76 19.33 10.79
C MET A 98 10.27 18.16 11.61
N GLN A 99 10.88 18.40 12.78
CA GLN A 99 11.30 17.34 13.72
C GLN A 99 10.13 16.46 14.18
N ASN A 100 8.91 17.00 14.21
CA ASN A 100 7.73 16.27 14.63
C ASN A 100 7.00 15.57 13.47
N VAL A 101 7.48 15.73 12.22
CA VAL A 101 6.86 15.10 11.05
C VAL A 101 7.54 13.75 10.79
N PRO A 102 6.79 12.63 10.80
CA PRO A 102 7.36 11.30 10.64
C PRO A 102 7.66 10.95 9.16
N TYR A 103 8.58 11.70 8.53
CA TYR A 103 8.90 11.56 7.10
C TYR A 103 9.27 10.14 6.69
N ALA A 104 10.14 9.47 7.45
CA ALA A 104 10.55 8.09 7.14
C ALA A 104 9.35 7.12 7.11
N SER A 105 8.39 7.30 8.03
CA SER A 105 7.16 6.51 8.07
C SER A 105 6.24 6.81 6.88
N ALA A 106 6.12 8.09 6.50
CA ALA A 106 5.33 8.51 5.33
C ALA A 106 5.91 7.95 4.03
N VAL A 107 7.22 8.04 3.84
CA VAL A 107 7.92 7.46 2.67
C VAL A 107 7.75 5.94 2.63
N GLY A 108 7.90 5.24 3.77
CA GLY A 108 7.67 3.80 3.86
C GLY A 108 6.22 3.40 3.52
N SER A 109 5.24 4.20 3.91
CA SER A 109 3.83 3.97 3.56
C SER A 109 3.56 4.13 2.07
N ILE A 110 4.17 5.14 1.42
CA ILE A 110 4.08 5.32 -0.04
C ILE A 110 4.76 4.15 -0.77
N MET A 111 5.91 3.69 -0.27
CA MET A 111 6.65 2.56 -0.84
C MET A 111 5.77 1.31 -0.93
N TYR A 112 4.96 1.01 0.09
CA TYR A 112 4.04 -0.12 0.04
C TYR A 112 3.02 0.00 -1.10
N ALA A 113 2.39 1.18 -1.27
CA ALA A 113 1.46 1.42 -2.38
C ALA A 113 2.14 1.25 -3.74
N VAL A 114 3.38 1.74 -3.88
CA VAL A 114 4.19 1.62 -5.10
C VAL A 114 4.47 0.16 -5.47
N ARG A 115 4.81 -0.67 -4.48
CA ARG A 115 5.16 -2.08 -4.70
C ARG A 115 3.97 -2.95 -5.06
N CYS A 116 2.75 -2.53 -4.73
CA CYS A 116 1.56 -3.35 -4.87
C CYS A 116 0.66 -2.93 -6.03
N THR A 117 0.14 -1.69 -6.05
CA THR A 117 -0.87 -1.27 -7.04
C THR A 117 -0.65 0.08 -7.70
N ARG A 118 0.31 0.89 -7.22
CA ARG A 118 0.57 2.27 -7.70
C ARG A 118 2.00 2.50 -8.19
N PRO A 119 2.47 1.75 -9.20
CA PRO A 119 3.83 1.91 -9.73
C PRO A 119 4.05 3.30 -10.37
N ASP A 120 2.98 3.99 -10.75
CA ASP A 120 3.02 5.35 -11.28
C ASP A 120 3.61 6.37 -10.30
N VAL A 121 3.53 6.12 -8.99
CA VAL A 121 4.08 7.01 -7.95
C VAL A 121 5.55 6.71 -7.62
N ALA A 122 6.15 5.66 -8.22
CA ALA A 122 7.51 5.21 -7.90
C ALA A 122 8.56 6.31 -8.04
N PHE A 123 8.45 7.13 -9.08
CA PHE A 123 9.38 8.24 -9.31
C PHE A 123 9.37 9.25 -8.15
N ALA A 124 8.18 9.63 -7.69
CA ALA A 124 8.02 10.57 -6.58
C ALA A 124 8.61 10.01 -5.28
N GLN A 125 8.37 8.72 -5.00
CA GLN A 125 8.89 8.05 -3.82
C GLN A 125 10.42 7.96 -3.82
N ASN A 126 11.03 7.67 -4.98
CA ASN A 126 12.48 7.56 -5.11
C ASN A 126 13.20 8.90 -4.88
N ILE A 127 12.61 10.03 -5.26
CA ILE A 127 13.20 11.36 -4.99
C ILE A 127 13.19 11.69 -3.49
N THR A 128 12.23 11.13 -2.74
CA THR A 128 12.07 11.38 -1.31
C THR A 128 12.79 10.39 -0.40
N SER A 129 13.45 9.36 -0.97
CA SER A 129 14.13 8.30 -0.22
C SER A 129 15.61 8.57 -0.01
#